data_AF-A0A521VYL9-F1
#
_entry.id   AF-A0A521VYL9-F1
#
_cell.length_a   1.000
_cell.length_b   1.000
_cell.length_c   1.000
_cell.angle_alpha   90.00
_cell.angle_beta   90.00
_cell.angle_gamma   90.00
#
_symmetry.space_group_name_H-M   'P 1'
#
loop_
_entity.id
_entity.type
_entity.pdbx_description
1 polymer ?
#
loop_
_entity_poly.entity_id
_entity_poly.type
_entity_poly.pdbx_seq_one_letter_code
_entity_poly.pdbx_strand_id
1 'polypeptide(L)' 'MSITLVLIIVIGFISYQALNDPSKMNKLLHNPYQEARNKEYYRWLTSMFVHANLTH' A
#
# COMPACT_ATOMS: atom_id res chain seq x y z
N MET A 1 0.98 1.50 24.20
CA MET A 1 1.71 1.75 22.93
C MET A 1 1.13 2.98 22.27
N SER A 2 1.95 3.83 21.67
CA SER A 2 1.46 4.98 20.89
C SER A 2 0.81 4.51 19.58
N ILE A 3 -0.32 5.12 19.20
CA ILE A 3 -1.01 4.82 17.94
C ILE A 3 -0.10 5.03 16.71
N THR A 4 0.81 6.00 16.81
CA THR A 4 1.82 6.28 15.78
C THR A 4 2.77 5.10 15.57
N LEU A 5 3.20 4.43 16.64
CA LEU A 5 4.10 3.29 16.54
C LEU A 5 3.41 2.08 15.89
N VAL A 6 2.12 1.87 16.20
CA VAL A 6 1.32 0.82 15.55
C VAL A 6 1.20 1.08 14.05
N LEU A 7 0.91 2.32 13.65
CA LEU A 7 0.82 2.71 12.24
C LEU A 7 2.14 2.47 11.50
N ILE A 8 3.27 2.88 12.08
CA ILE A 8 4.60 2.68 11.49
C ILE A 8 4.88 1.19 11.24
N ILE A 9 4.59 0.33 12.23
CA ILE A 9 4.82 -1.11 12.10
C ILE A 9 3.94 -1.69 10.98
N VAL A 10 2.66 -1.32 10.92
CA VAL A 10 1.72 -1.80 9.90
C VAL A 10 2.14 -1.34 8.49
N ILE A 11 2.44 -0.05 8.33
CA ILE A 11 2.86 0.52 7.04
C ILE A 11 4.17 -0.12 6.58
N GLY A 12 5.16 -0.29 7.48
CA GLY A 12 6.43 -0.93 7.18
C GLY A 12 6.25 -2.40 6.77
N PHE A 13 5.40 -3.15 7.46
CA PHE A 13 5.10 -4.54 7.14
C PHE A 13 4.40 -4.70 5.77
N ILE A 14 3.42 -3.85 5.47
CA ILE A 14 2.73 -3.86 4.17
C ILE A 14 3.71 -3.47 3.05
N SER A 15 4.52 -2.42 3.27
CA SER A 15 5.54 -1.97 2.32
C SER A 15 6.57 -3.06 2.03
N TYR A 16 7.07 -3.75 3.06
CA TYR A 16 8.02 -4.85 2.88
C TYR A 16 7.44 -5.99 2.02
N GLN A 17 6.18 -6.37 2.24
CA GLN A 17 5.54 -7.38 1.41
C GLN A 17 5.33 -6.92 -0.04
N ALA A 18 4.98 -5.65 -0.24
CA ALA A 18 4.78 -5.08 -1.57
C ALA A 18 6.10 -4.97 -2.35
N LEU A 19 7.20 -4.59 -1.69
CA LEU A 19 8.52 -4.49 -2.32
C LEU A 19 9.07 -5.85 -2.78
N ASN A 20 8.69 -6.94 -2.10
CA ASN A 20 9.10 -8.30 -2.47
C ASN A 20 8.20 -8.93 -3.55
N ASP A 21 7.05 -8.34 -3.88
CA ASP A 21 6.09 -8.90 -4.84
C ASP A 21 5.45 -7.78 -5.68
N PRO A 22 5.90 -7.60 -6.94
CA PRO A 22 5.38 -6.57 -7.84
C PRO A 22 3.87 -6.68 -8.10
N SER A 23 3.28 -7.88 -8.00
CA SER A 23 1.83 -8.07 -8.13
C SER A 23 1.07 -7.48 -6.95
N LYS A 24 1.59 -7.65 -5.73
CA LYS A 24 1.05 -7.01 -4.52
C LYS A 24 1.22 -5.50 -4.60
N MET A 25 2.39 -5.02 -5.01
CA MET A 25 2.61 -3.58 -5.21
C MET A 25 1.57 -2.99 -6.17
N ASN A 26 1.39 -3.59 -7.35
CA ASN A 26 0.41 -3.10 -8.32
C ASN A 26 -1.02 -3.05 -7.76
N LYS A 27 -1.43 -4.04 -6.95
CA LYS A 27 -2.77 -4.06 -6.33
C LYS A 27 -2.96 -3.01 -5.25
N LEU A 28 -1.89 -2.54 -4.61
CA LEU A 28 -1.97 -1.57 -3.51
C LEU A 28 -1.82 -0.13 -4.01
N LEU A 29 -1.18 0.08 -5.16
CA LEU A 29 -1.04 1.39 -5.80
C LEU A 29 -2.38 1.95 -6.28
N HIS A 30 -2.56 3.25 -6.11
CA HIS A 30 -3.71 3.98 -6.63
C HIS A 30 -3.69 3.96 -8.17
N ASN A 31 -4.77 3.48 -8.79
CA ASN A 31 -4.95 3.46 -10.23
C ASN A 31 -6.43 3.72 -10.57
N PRO A 32 -6.79 4.98 -10.87
CA PRO A 32 -8.17 5.37 -11.15
C PRO A 32 -8.85 4.57 -12.26
N TYR A 33 -8.09 4.17 -13.28
CA TYR A 33 -8.62 3.39 -14.40
C TYR A 33 -9.05 1.98 -13.95
N GLN A 34 -8.21 1.30 -13.18
CA GLN A 34 -8.54 -0.03 -12.66
C GLN A 34 -9.61 0.04 -11.56
N GLU A 35 -9.60 1.08 -10.74
CA GLU A 35 -10.61 1.33 -9.72
C GLU A 35 -12.01 1.45 -10.32
N ALA A 36 -12.19 2.29 -11.34
CA ALA A 36 -13.47 2.49 -12.00
C ALA A 36 -13.95 1.22 -12.73
N ARG A 37 -13.03 0.47 -13.36
CA ARG A 37 -13.36 -0.72 -14.15
C ARG A 37 -13.63 -1.96 -13.31
N ASN A 38 -12.81 -2.20 -12.29
CA ASN A 38 -12.82 -3.43 -11.49
C ASN A 38 -13.45 -3.23 -10.09
N LYS A 39 -13.91 -2.01 -9.78
CA LYS A 39 -14.45 -1.61 -8.46
C LYS A 39 -13.44 -1.75 -7.33
N GLU A 40 -12.16 -1.52 -7.62
CA GLU A 40 -11.05 -1.67 -6.67
C GLU A 40 -10.80 -0.38 -5.85
N TYR A 41 -11.84 0.29 -5.36
CA TYR A 41 -11.71 1.58 -4.65
C TYR A 41 -10.87 1.51 -3.36
N TYR A 42 -10.65 0.31 -2.82
CA TYR A 42 -9.71 0.10 -1.71
C TYR A 42 -8.31 0.62 -2.03
N ARG A 43 -7.93 0.66 -3.31
CA ARG A 43 -6.63 1.13 -3.81
C ARG A 43 -6.32 2.57 -3.44
N TRP A 44 -7.34 3.40 -3.31
CA TRP A 44 -7.19 4.77 -2.81
C TRP A 44 -6.60 4.76 -1.39
N LEU A 45 -7.19 3.96 -0.49
CA LEU A 45 -6.75 3.87 0.90
C LEU A 45 -5.44 3.08 1.05
N THR A 46 -5.32 1.94 0.36
CA THR A 46 -4.12 1.09 0.49
C THR A 46 -2.86 1.74 -0.04
N SER A 47 -2.97 2.68 -0.99
CA SER A 47 -1.83 3.42 -1.52
C SER A 47 -1.11 4.25 -0.46
N MET A 48 -1.80 4.61 0.63
CA MET A 48 -1.22 5.35 1.76
C MET A 48 -0.35 4.48 2.68
N PHE A 49 -0.41 3.15 2.53
CA PHE A 49 0.30 2.19 3.38
C PHE A 49 1.50 1.52 2.67
N VAL A 50 1.84 1.95 1.46
CA VAL A 50 2.95 1.40 0.68
C VAL A 50 3.98 2.46 0.31
N HIS A 51 5.26 2.12 0.43
CA HIS A 51 6.37 2.94 -0.06
C HIS A 51 6.98 2.36 -1.34
N ALA A 52 7.48 3.23 -2.20
CA ALA A 52 8.02 2.83 -3.51
C ALA A 52 9.41 2.15 -3.42
N ASN A 53 10.14 2.38 -2.33
CA ASN A 53 11.43 1.77 -2.02
C ASN A 53 11.68 1.82 -0.50
N LEU A 54 12.81 1.31 -0.02
CA LEU A 54 13.13 1.25 1.42
C LEU A 54 13.44 2.62 2.06
N THR A 55 13.72 3.64 1.25
CA THR A 55 14.19 4.96 1.71
C THR A 55 13.15 6.07 1.61
N HIS A 56 12.14 5.89 0.77
CA HIS A 56 10.95 6.71 0.66
C HIS A 56 10.02 6.41 1.83
#